data_AF-A0A1G2ZEV7-F1
#
_entry.id   AF-A0A1G2ZEV7-F1
#
_cell.length_a   1.000
_cell.length_b   1.000
_cell.length_c   1.000
_cell.angle_alpha   90.00
_cell.angle_beta   90.00
_cell.angle_gamma   90.00
#
_symmetry.space_group_name_H-M   'P 1'
#
loop_
_entity.id
_entity.type
_entity.pdbx_description
1 polymer ?
#
loop_
_entity_poly.entity_id
_entity_poly.type
_entity_poly.pdbx_seq_one_letter_code
_entity_poly.pdbx_strand_id
1 'polypeptide(L)'
;MEYVRLSRLFLVNILDDLEIESGKAKLLFWFLNQHRNVKKGQKCLIITTVGMISKDLRCAEISVSRWISFLIKNGYIKRHLAPDGRRINDTYEVCIY
;
A
#
# COMPACT_ATOMS: atom_id res chain seq x y z
N MET A 1 -14.19 -23.36 1.08
CA MET A 1 -13.63 -22.21 0.35
C MET A 1 -14.51 -21.00 0.65
N GLU A 2 -14.27 -20.23 1.72
CA GLU A 2 -15.29 -19.23 2.13
C GLU A 2 -14.79 -18.00 2.91
N TYR A 3 -13.54 -17.57 2.70
CA TYR A 3 -12.98 -16.40 3.41
C TYR A 3 -12.67 -15.17 2.54
N VAL A 4 -12.95 -15.20 1.22
CA VAL A 4 -12.39 -14.20 0.28
C VAL A 4 -13.38 -13.09 -0.14
N ARG A 5 -14.66 -13.16 0.24
CA ARG A 5 -15.65 -12.13 -0.14
C ARG A 5 -15.85 -11.00 0.88
N LEU A 6 -15.57 -11.23 2.16
CA LEU A 6 -15.76 -10.24 3.23
C LEU A 6 -14.76 -9.06 3.18
N SER A 7 -13.60 -9.20 2.54
CA SER A 7 -12.59 -8.13 2.52
C SER A 7 -12.90 -7.00 1.53
N ARG A 8 -13.61 -7.27 0.43
CA ARG A 8 -13.75 -6.29 -0.66
C ARG A 8 -14.87 -5.27 -0.40
N LEU A 9 -16.00 -5.72 0.14
CA LEU A 9 -17.13 -4.87 0.51
C LEU A 9 -16.82 -4.04 1.76
N PHE A 10 -16.16 -4.65 2.75
CA PHE A 10 -15.72 -3.95 3.96
C PHE A 10 -14.68 -2.86 3.65
N LEU A 11 -13.76 -3.12 2.71
CA LEU A 11 -12.82 -2.08 2.28
C LEU A 11 -13.47 -0.99 1.42
N VAL A 12 -14.43 -1.29 0.55
CA VAL A 12 -15.12 -0.24 -0.22
C VAL A 12 -15.87 0.72 0.71
N ASN A 13 -16.53 0.19 1.75
CA ASN A 13 -17.16 1.02 2.77
C ASN A 13 -16.14 1.84 3.58
N ILE A 14 -14.99 1.26 3.96
CA ILE A 14 -13.90 2.01 4.60
C ILE A 14 -13.35 3.10 3.67
N LEU A 15 -13.30 2.86 2.36
CA LEU A 15 -12.78 3.83 1.38
C LEU A 15 -13.76 4.97 1.10
N ASP A 16 -15.07 4.68 1.13
CA ASP A 16 -16.14 5.69 1.10
C ASP A 16 -16.16 6.50 2.41
N ASP A 17 -15.98 5.86 3.58
CA ASP A 17 -15.91 6.52 4.89
C ASP A 17 -14.65 7.39 5.06
N LEU A 18 -13.56 7.10 4.33
CA LEU A 18 -12.28 7.82 4.41
C LEU A 18 -12.10 8.91 3.34
N GLU A 19 -13.11 9.19 2.50
CA GLU A 19 -13.03 10.13 1.36
C GLU A 19 -11.79 9.91 0.45
N ILE A 20 -11.35 8.66 0.32
CA ILE A 20 -10.13 8.32 -0.41
C ILE A 20 -10.44 8.24 -1.90
N GLU A 21 -9.96 9.23 -2.66
CA GLU A 21 -9.97 9.21 -4.13
C GLU A 21 -9.55 7.83 -4.70
N SER A 22 -10.32 7.32 -5.67
CA SER A 22 -10.22 5.93 -6.19
C SER A 22 -8.81 5.43 -6.53
N GLY A 23 -7.89 6.32 -6.92
CA GLY A 23 -6.49 5.98 -7.20
C GLY A 23 -5.67 5.60 -5.97
N LYS A 24 -5.86 6.32 -4.86
CA LYS A 24 -5.20 6.03 -3.57
C LYS A 24 -5.67 4.69 -3.01
N ALA A 25 -6.97 4.42 -3.15
CA ALA A 25 -7.58 3.14 -2.80
C ALA A 25 -6.95 1.98 -3.58
N LYS A 26 -6.85 2.11 -4.91
CA LYS A 26 -6.18 1.12 -5.78
C LYS A 26 -4.74 0.86 -5.34
N LEU A 27 -3.98 1.90 -5.01
CA LEU A 27 -2.61 1.76 -4.53
C LEU A 27 -2.55 1.01 -3.19
N LEU A 28 -3.41 1.36 -2.23
CA LEU A 28 -3.45 0.67 -0.94
C LEU A 28 -3.78 -0.82 -1.10
N PHE A 29 -4.75 -1.16 -1.96
CA PHE A 29 -5.06 -2.53 -2.31
C PHE A 29 -3.89 -3.25 -2.99
N TRP A 30 -3.13 -2.56 -3.83
CA TRP A 30 -1.95 -3.14 -4.47
C TRP A 30 -0.91 -3.54 -3.42
N PHE A 31 -0.66 -2.68 -2.42
CA PHE A 31 0.24 -3.00 -1.30
C PHE A 31 -0.29 -4.17 -0.45
N LEU A 32 -1.57 -4.18 -0.10
CA LEU A 32 -2.19 -5.26 0.68
C LEU A 32 -2.16 -6.62 -0.05
N ASN A 33 -2.24 -6.63 -1.39
CA ASN A 33 -2.14 -7.88 -2.14
C ASN A 33 -0.72 -8.46 -2.19
N GLN A 34 0.32 -7.69 -1.85
CA GLN A 34 1.69 -8.22 -1.73
C GLN A 34 1.86 -9.09 -0.48
N HIS A 35 0.95 -9.00 0.51
CA HIS A 35 1.00 -9.74 1.77
C HIS A 35 0.59 -11.22 1.68
N ARG A 36 0.25 -11.74 0.50
CA ARG A 36 -0.38 -13.07 0.33
C ARG A 36 0.41 -14.25 0.94
N ASN A 37 1.70 -14.09 1.27
CA ASN A 37 2.56 -15.15 1.82
C ASN A 37 3.22 -14.80 3.17
N VAL A 38 2.82 -13.73 3.86
CA VAL A 38 3.49 -13.29 5.09
C VAL A 38 2.89 -13.99 6.31
N LYS A 39 3.71 -14.70 7.07
CA LYS A 39 3.27 -15.37 8.31
C LYS A 39 2.89 -14.33 9.37
N LYS A 40 1.91 -14.66 10.21
CA LYS A 40 1.49 -13.82 11.35
C LYS A 40 2.71 -13.48 12.22
N GLY A 41 2.97 -12.18 12.43
CA GLY A 41 4.11 -11.68 13.21
C GLY A 41 5.36 -11.31 12.40
N GLN A 42 5.40 -11.52 11.08
CA GLN A 42 6.47 -11.04 10.21
C GLN A 42 6.11 -9.69 9.59
N LYS A 43 7.06 -8.76 9.59
CA LYS A 43 6.95 -7.50 8.84
C LYS A 43 7.06 -7.80 7.34
N CYS A 44 6.07 -7.37 6.55
CA CYS A 44 6.16 -7.44 5.10
C CYS A 44 6.95 -6.24 4.60
N LEU A 45 8.14 -6.49 4.05
CA LEU A 45 8.89 -5.50 3.31
C LEU A 45 8.56 -5.66 1.83
N ILE A 46 8.04 -4.59 1.23
CA ILE A 46 7.69 -4.52 -0.17
C ILE A 46 8.75 -3.66 -0.86
N ILE A 47 9.58 -4.30 -1.69
CA ILE A 47 10.62 -3.62 -2.48
C ILE A 47 10.05 -3.37 -3.88
N THR A 48 9.78 -2.11 -4.20
CA THR A 48 9.19 -1.70 -5.49
C THR A 48 9.50 -0.25 -5.79
N THR A 49 9.71 0.06 -7.07
CA THR A 49 9.86 1.45 -7.52
C THR A 49 8.50 2.05 -7.90
N VAL A 50 8.44 3.39 -8.00
CA VAL A 50 7.26 4.11 -8.51
C VAL A 50 6.89 3.63 -9.91
N GLY A 51 7.87 3.44 -10.80
CA GLY A 51 7.64 3.00 -12.17
C GLY A 51 7.03 1.59 -12.25
N MET A 52 7.44 0.67 -11.38
CA MET A 52 6.85 -0.67 -11.30
C MET A 52 5.37 -0.60 -10.89
N ILE A 53 5.07 0.16 -9.83
CA ILE A 53 3.69 0.36 -9.38
C ILE A 53 2.85 1.03 -10.48
N SER A 54 3.42 2.03 -11.16
CA SER A 54 2.77 2.76 -12.25
C SER A 54 2.37 1.83 -13.39
N LYS A 55 3.25 0.90 -13.75
CA LYS A 55 3.01 -0.13 -14.77
C LYS A 55 1.92 -1.11 -14.35
N ASP A 56 1.96 -1.58 -13.10
CA ASP A 56 0.98 -2.51 -12.55
C ASP A 56 -0.42 -1.90 -12.46
N LEU A 57 -0.49 -0.65 -12.00
CA LEU A 57 -1.75 0.10 -11.83
C LEU A 57 -2.22 0.77 -13.13
N ARG A 58 -1.41 0.74 -14.20
CA ARG A 58 -1.65 1.42 -15.48
C ARG A 58 -2.03 2.88 -15.30
N CYS A 59 -1.24 3.60 -14.53
CA CYS A 59 -1.43 5.03 -14.24
C CYS A 59 -0.11 5.79 -14.43
N ALA A 60 -0.14 7.11 -14.22
CA ALA A 60 1.04 7.96 -14.34
C ALA A 60 1.88 7.93 -13.04
N GLU A 61 3.21 7.94 -13.17
CA GLU A 61 4.14 7.89 -12.04
C GLU A 61 3.95 9.06 -11.06
N ILE A 62 3.57 10.23 -11.58
CA ILE A 62 3.27 11.41 -10.77
C ILE A 62 2.06 11.17 -9.85
N SER A 63 1.05 10.44 -10.34
CA SER A 63 -0.13 10.09 -9.56
C SER A 63 0.23 9.09 -8.46
N VAL A 64 1.02 8.07 -8.81
CA VAL A 64 1.55 7.09 -7.84
C VAL A 64 2.34 7.79 -6.74
N SER A 65 3.24 8.71 -7.09
CA SER A 65 4.07 9.44 -6.13
C SER A 65 3.23 10.27 -5.16
N ARG A 66 2.17 10.93 -5.67
CA ARG A 66 1.21 11.68 -4.84
C ARG A 66 0.43 10.75 -3.90
N TRP A 67 -0.05 9.61 -4.41
CA TRP A 67 -0.78 8.64 -3.61
C TRP A 67 0.08 7.98 -2.55
N ILE A 68 1.34 7.60 -2.86
CA ILE A 68 2.30 7.09 -1.88
C ILE A 68 2.50 8.09 -0.74
N SER A 69 2.71 9.36 -1.08
CA SER A 69 2.89 10.44 -0.09
C SER A 69 1.68 10.58 0.82
N PHE A 70 0.47 10.50 0.25
CA PHE A 70 -0.78 10.50 1.01
C PHE A 70 -0.88 9.28 1.94
N LEU A 71 -0.59 8.07 1.45
CA LEU A 71 -0.69 6.86 2.26
C LEU A 71 0.33 6.83 3.40
N ILE A 72 1.53 7.37 3.19
CA ILE A 72 2.55 7.54 4.24
C ILE A 72 2.09 8.56 5.28
N LYS A 73 1.61 9.73 4.84
CA LYS A 73 1.16 10.80 5.74
C LYS A 73 0.06 10.33 6.69
N ASN A 74 -0.85 9.49 6.20
CA ASN A 74 -1.97 8.93 6.98
C ASN A 74 -1.62 7.61 7.69
N GLY A 75 -0.37 7.14 7.61
CA GLY A 75 0.10 5.98 8.36
C GLY A 75 -0.31 4.61 7.82
N TYR A 76 -0.94 4.54 6.63
CA TYR A 76 -1.32 3.25 6.02
C TYR A 76 -0.10 2.43 5.57
N ILE A 77 0.94 3.13 5.10
CA ILE A 77 2.23 2.53 4.73
C ILE A 77 3.36 3.36 5.33
N LYS A 78 4.54 2.76 5.51
CA LYS A 78 5.76 3.43 5.96
C LYS A 78 6.88 3.15 4.96
N ARG A 79 7.77 4.12 4.75
CA ARG A 79 9.05 3.85 4.08
C ARG A 79 10.01 3.24 5.08
N HIS A 80 10.73 2.21 4.65
CA HIS A 80 11.77 1.63 5.46
C HIS A 80 12.96 2.59 5.57
N LEU A 81 13.52 2.66 6.77
CA LEU A 81 14.73 3.42 7.04
C LEU A 81 15.88 2.42 7.12
N ALA A 82 17.01 2.79 6.53
CA ALA A 82 18.26 2.11 6.78
C ALA A 82 18.64 2.23 8.28
N PRO A 83 19.48 1.33 8.81
CA PRO A 83 19.89 1.34 10.21
C PRO A 83 20.53 2.66 10.69
N ASP A 84 21.09 3.43 9.76
CA ASP A 84 21.69 4.75 9.97
C ASP A 84 20.69 5.91 9.87
N GLY A 85 19.40 5.62 9.72
CA GLY A 85 18.31 6.60 9.59
C GLY A 85 18.09 7.14 8.19
N ARG A 86 18.85 6.72 7.17
CA ARG A 86 18.62 7.13 5.78
C ARG A 86 17.32 6.52 5.23
N ARG A 87 16.56 7.29 4.45
CA ARG A 87 15.35 6.79 3.77
C ARG A 87 15.72 5.87 2.62
N ILE A 88 15.14 4.67 2.58
CA ILE A 88 15.21 3.78 1.42
C ILE A 88 13.95 4.05 0.57
N ASN A 89 14.16 4.58 -0.63
CA ASN A 89 13.05 5.10 -1.45
C ASN A 89 12.10 4.02 -1.97
N ASP A 90 12.62 2.82 -2.23
CA ASP A 90 11.88 1.75 -2.89
C ASP A 90 11.45 0.64 -1.93
N THR A 91 11.57 0.85 -0.62
CA THR A 91 11.20 -0.16 0.39
C THR A 91 10.08 0.35 1.28
N TYR A 92 8.98 -0.38 1.32
CA TYR A 92 7.75 -0.03 2.02
C TYR A 92 7.32 -1.11 3.02
N GLU A 93 6.71 -0.71 4.12
CA GLU A 93 6.10 -1.58 5.14
C GLU A 93 4.62 -1.18 5.27
N VAL A 94 3.69 -2.13 5.14
CA VAL A 94 2.26 -1.84 5.33
C VAL A 94 1.91 -1.97 6.80
N CYS A 95 1.25 -0.95 7.35
CA CYS A 95 0.79 -0.95 8.74
C CYS A 95 -0.67 -1.41 8.77
N ILE A 96 -0.89 -2.71 8.98
CA ILE A 96 -2.24 -3.25 9.21
C ILE A 96 -2.40 -3.36 10.72
N TYR A 97 -3.32 -2.57 11.28
CA TYR A 97 -3.75 -2.66 12.69
C TYR A 97 -4.88 -3.68 12.84
#